data_AF-A0A3E1B9R4-F1
#
_entry.id   AF-A0A3E1B9R4-F1
#
_cell.length_a   1.000
_cell.length_b   1.000
_cell.length_c   1.000
_cell.angle_alpha   90.00
_cell.angle_beta   90.00
_cell.angle_gamma   90.00
#
_symmetry.space_group_name_H-M   'P 1'
#
loop_
_entity.id
_entity.type
_entity.pdbx_description
1 polymer ?
#
loop_
_entity_poly.entity_id
_entity_poly.type
_entity_poly.pdbx_seq_one_letter_code
_entity_poly.pdbx_strand_id
1 'polypeptide(L)' 'MQRRTFLGGMAAAAVPITVAAAPMKEMTAMDRAEFHANALCDAMRELSPDRKWRKAIDSENSFVLVVGDARPGAIAMAE' A
#
# COMPACT_ATOMS: atom_id res chain seq x y z
N MET A 1 39.59 -22.66 51.25
CA MET A 1 39.77 -23.10 49.84
C MET A 1 38.78 -22.33 48.97
N GLN A 2 39.22 -21.25 48.34
CA GLN A 2 38.35 -20.32 47.62
C GLN A 2 38.46 -20.60 46.12
N ARG A 3 37.48 -21.31 45.57
CA ARG A 3 37.40 -21.63 44.13
C ARG A 3 36.89 -20.40 43.39
N ARG A 4 37.79 -19.67 42.74
CA ARG A 4 37.48 -18.53 41.87
C ARG A 4 37.12 -19.08 40.49
N THR A 5 35.83 -19.19 40.19
CA THR A 5 35.34 -19.57 38.87
C THR A 5 35.51 -18.38 37.92
N PHE A 6 36.51 -18.45 37.06
CA PHE A 6 36.76 -17.49 36.00
C PHE A 6 35.75 -17.76 34.86
N LEU A 7 34.68 -16.97 34.77
CA LEU A 7 33.81 -16.98 33.60
C LEU A 7 34.54 -16.28 32.45
N GLY A 8 35.18 -17.09 31.60
CA GLY A 8 35.75 -16.65 30.33
C GLY A 8 34.65 -16.10 29.43
N GLY A 9 34.72 -14.80 29.15
CA GLY A 9 33.77 -14.09 28.31
C GLY A 9 33.83 -14.56 26.86
N MET A 10 32.68 -15.02 26.35
CA MET A 10 32.45 -15.15 24.92
C MET A 10 31.92 -13.80 24.42
N ALA A 11 32.83 -12.97 23.92
CA ALA A 11 32.44 -11.79 23.14
C ALA A 11 31.98 -12.29 21.76
N ALA A 12 30.67 -12.47 21.58
CA ALA A 12 30.10 -12.63 20.25
C ALA A 12 30.29 -11.29 19.52
N ALA A 13 31.18 -11.28 18.51
CA ALA A 13 31.33 -10.11 17.65
C ALA A 13 30.00 -9.91 16.90
N ALA A 14 29.27 -8.87 17.26
CA ALA A 14 28.08 -8.45 16.55
C ALA A 14 28.49 -8.01 15.15
N VAL A 15 28.22 -8.83 14.14
CA VAL A 15 28.40 -8.44 12.74
C VAL A 15 27.34 -7.39 12.43
N PRO A 16 27.71 -6.14 12.07
CA PRO A 16 26.73 -5.17 11.66
C PRO A 16 26.13 -5.64 10.33
N ILE A 17 24.86 -6.02 10.35
CA ILE A 17 24.08 -6.20 9.12
C ILE A 17 23.86 -4.80 8.55
N THR A 18 24.73 -4.38 7.65
CA THR A 18 24.51 -3.19 6.83
C THR A 18 23.37 -3.52 5.87
N VAL A 19 22.15 -3.17 6.28
CA VAL A 19 21.01 -3.11 5.36
C VAL A 19 21.31 -1.96 4.41
N ALA A 20 21.88 -2.28 3.25
CA ALA A 20 21.97 -1.34 2.15
C ALA A 20 20.54 -0.95 1.80
N ALA A 21 20.17 0.29 2.13
CA ALA A 21 18.89 0.86 1.71
C ALA A 21 18.89 0.84 0.18
N ALA A 22 18.14 -0.09 -0.41
CA ALA A 22 17.90 -0.09 -1.84
C ALA A 22 17.33 1.29 -2.18
N PRO A 23 17.85 1.97 -3.23
CA PRO A 23 17.33 3.27 -3.62
C PRO A 23 15.84 3.10 -3.91
N MET A 24 15.00 3.66 -3.03
CA MET A 24 13.57 3.69 -3.26
C MET A 24 13.36 4.49 -4.53
N LYS A 25 12.83 3.83 -5.57
CA LYS A 25 12.46 4.51 -6.81
C LYS A 25 11.54 5.66 -6.44
N GLU A 26 12.02 6.89 -6.60
CA GLU A 26 11.22 8.08 -6.29
C GLU A 26 9.97 8.05 -7.18
N MET A 27 8.82 7.75 -6.58
CA MET A 27 7.54 7.85 -7.26
C MET A 27 7.22 9.32 -7.47
N THR A 28 6.82 9.65 -8.69
CA THR A 28 6.34 11.00 -8.99
C THR A 28 5.06 11.29 -8.20
N ALA A 29 4.72 12.56 -8.04
CA ALA A 29 3.46 12.94 -7.39
C ALA A 29 2.24 12.33 -8.11
N MET A 30 2.32 12.21 -9.44
CA MET A 30 1.28 11.58 -10.26
C MET A 30 1.15 10.09 -9.96
N ASP A 31 2.26 9.36 -9.87
CA ASP A 31 2.24 7.92 -9.55
C ASP A 31 1.61 7.68 -8.16
N ARG A 32 1.88 8.57 -7.20
CA ARG A 32 1.25 8.49 -5.87
C ARG A 32 -0.24 8.79 -5.93
N ALA A 33 -0.66 9.81 -6.69
CA ALA A 33 -2.08 10.11 -6.89
C ALA A 33 -2.81 8.93 -7.54
N GLU A 34 -2.21 8.31 -8.55
CA GLU A 34 -2.75 7.12 -9.19
C GLU A 34 -2.87 5.93 -8.25
N PHE A 35 -1.86 5.71 -7.41
CA PHE A 35 -1.86 4.66 -6.40
C PHE A 35 -3.02 4.83 -5.41
N HIS A 36 -3.20 6.03 -4.86
CA HIS A 36 -4.30 6.30 -3.92
C HIS A 36 -5.66 6.24 -4.60
N ALA A 37 -5.78 6.69 -5.85
CA ALA A 37 -7.02 6.57 -6.62
C ALA A 37 -7.41 5.10 -6.88
N ASN A 38 -6.43 4.21 -7.10
CA ASN A 38 -6.67 2.78 -7.21
C ASN A 38 -7.17 2.19 -5.88
N ALA A 39 -6.49 2.51 -4.77
CA ALA A 39 -6.89 2.06 -3.45
C ALA A 39 -8.33 2.50 -3.11
N LEU A 40 -8.71 3.72 -3.49
CA LEU A 40 -10.09 4.19 -3.36
C LEU A 40 -11.05 3.37 -4.23
N CYS A 41 -10.72 3.09 -5.50
CA CYS A 41 -11.55 2.22 -6.33
C CYS A 41 -11.75 0.82 -5.73
N ASP A 42 -10.73 0.24 -5.10
CA ASP A 42 -10.81 -1.06 -4.45
C ASP A 42 -11.74 -1.02 -3.23
N ALA A 43 -11.60 -0.01 -2.37
CA ALA A 43 -12.52 0.20 -1.26
C ALA A 43 -13.98 0.39 -1.73
N MET A 44 -14.20 1.13 -2.82
CA MET A 44 -15.54 1.31 -3.38
C MET A 44 -16.12 0.01 -3.98
N ARG A 45 -15.28 -0.87 -4.54
CA ARG A 45 -15.69 -2.21 -5.00
C ARG A 45 -16.13 -3.09 -3.83
N GLU A 46 -15.46 -3.00 -2.68
CA GLU A 46 -15.86 -3.71 -1.47
C GLU A 46 -17.21 -3.20 -0.94
N LEU A 47 -17.43 -1.88 -0.99
CA LEU A 47 -18.69 -1.25 -0.55
C LEU A 47 -19.88 -1.51 -1.48
N SER A 48 -19.66 -1.58 -2.80
CA SER A 48 -20.72 -1.85 -3.79
C SER A 48 -20.17 -2.71 -4.93
N PRO A 49 -20.16 -4.05 -4.76
CA PRO A 49 -19.54 -4.98 -5.71
C PRO A 49 -20.34 -5.14 -7.01
N ASP A 50 -21.61 -4.77 -6.99
CA ASP A 50 -22.56 -4.76 -8.11
C ASP A 50 -22.23 -3.70 -9.17
N ARG A 51 -21.37 -2.73 -8.85
CA ARG A 51 -20.97 -1.63 -9.74
C ARG A 51 -19.66 -1.90 -10.47
N LYS A 52 -19.47 -1.19 -11.59
CA LYS A 52 -18.19 -1.12 -12.29
C LYS A 52 -17.52 0.22 -11.95
N TRP A 53 -16.42 0.14 -11.22
CA TRP A 53 -15.70 1.32 -10.74
C TRP A 53 -14.63 1.78 -11.72
N ARG A 54 -14.63 3.07 -12.05
CA ARG A 54 -13.64 3.75 -12.89
C ARG A 54 -13.10 4.98 -12.14
N LYS A 55 -11.85 5.36 -12.47
CA LYS A 55 -11.20 6.57 -11.97
C LYS A 55 -10.86 7.51 -13.12
N ALA A 56 -10.87 8.81 -12.85
CA ALA A 56 -10.32 9.85 -13.71
C ALA A 56 -9.52 10.82 -12.84
N ILE A 57 -8.34 11.23 -13.30
CA ILE A 57 -7.50 12.22 -12.63
C ILE A 57 -7.45 13.44 -13.54
N ASP A 58 -7.81 14.59 -13.00
CA ASP A 58 -7.70 15.88 -13.65
C ASP A 58 -6.51 16.63 -13.05
N SER A 59 -5.42 16.73 -13.80
CA SER A 59 -4.21 17.45 -13.39
C SER A 59 -4.33 18.97 -13.55
N GLU A 60 -5.24 19.46 -14.38
CA GLU A 60 -5.46 20.89 -14.58
C GLU A 60 -6.20 21.49 -13.38
N ASN A 61 -7.25 20.80 -12.93
CA ASN A 61 -8.07 21.22 -11.80
C ASN A 61 -7.69 20.53 -10.48
N SER A 62 -6.65 19.69 -10.48
CA SER A 62 -6.08 19.03 -9.30
C SER A 62 -7.06 18.18 -8.49
N PHE A 63 -7.88 17.36 -9.16
CA PHE A 63 -8.80 16.43 -8.48
C PHE A 63 -8.77 15.02 -9.06
N VAL A 64 -9.32 14.09 -8.27
CA VAL A 64 -9.56 12.70 -8.68
C VAL A 64 -11.04 12.40 -8.51
N LEU A 65 -11.64 11.80 -9.53
CA LEU A 65 -13.02 11.34 -9.49
C LEU A 65 -13.07 9.82 -9.61
N VAL A 66 -13.82 9.17 -8.71
CA VAL A 66 -14.12 7.74 -8.76
C VAL A 66 -15.63 7.58 -8.94
N VAL A 67 -16.05 6.86 -9.98
CA VAL A 67 -17.45 6.69 -10.36
C VAL A 67 -17.78 5.20 -10.48
N GLY A 68 -18.92 4.80 -9.91
CA GLY A 68 -19.44 3.45 -9.96
C GLY A 68 -20.65 3.35 -10.89
N ASP A 69 -20.45 2.86 -12.10
CA ASP A 69 -21.53 2.66 -13.06
C ASP A 69 -22.35 1.42 -12.69
N ALA A 70 -23.67 1.48 -12.88
CA ALA A 70 -24.52 0.30 -12.76
C ALA A 70 -24.12 -0.73 -13.83
N ARG A 71 -24.00 -2.00 -13.44
CA ARG A 71 -23.79 -3.07 -14.42
C ARG A 71 -25.08 -3.25 -15.24
N PRO A 72 -25.01 -3.42 -16.57
CA PRO A 72 -26.18 -3.57 -17.47
C PRO A 72 -27.15 -4.73 -17.18
N GLY A 73 -27.08 -5.42 -16.04
CA GLY A 73 -28.03 -6.44 -15.61
C GLY A 73 -28.54 -6.28 -14.17
N ALA A 74 -28.02 -5.32 -13.39
CA ALA A 74 -28.45 -5.11 -12.00
C ALA A 74 -29.78 -4.32 -11.89
N ILE A 75 -30.11 -3.53 -12.91
CA ILE A 75 -31.32 -2.71 -12.97
C ILE A 75 -32.59 -3.53 -13.29
N ALA A 76 -32.45 -4.79 -13.73
CA ALA A 76 -33.57 -5.66 -14.09
C ALA A 76 -34.21 -6.41 -12.89
N MET A 77 -33.75 -6.16 -11.67
CA MET A 77 -34.24 -6.82 -10.43
C MET A 77 -34.83 -5.82 -9.41
N ALA A 78 -35.07 -4.57 -9.83
CA ALA A 78 -35.58 -3.50 -8.98
C ALA A 78 -36.99 -3.02 -9.39
N GLU A 79 -37.81 -3.92 -9.97
CA GLU A 79 -39.24 -3.72 -10.19
C GLU A 79 -40.07 -4.70 -9.35
#